data_AF-A0A7S1UEA9-F1
#
_entry.id   AF-A0A7S1UEA9-F1
#
_cell.length_a   1.000
_cell.length_b   1.000
_cell.length_c   1.000
_cell.angle_alpha   90.00
_cell.angle_beta   90.00
_cell.angle_gamma   90.00
#
_symmetry.space_group_name_H-M   'P 1'
#
loop_
_entity.id
_entity.type
_entity.pdbx_description
1 polymer ?
#
loop_
_entity_poly.entity_id
_entity_poly.type
_entity_poly.pdbx_seq_one_letter_code
_entity_poly.pdbx_strand_id
1 'polypeptide(L)'
;AVFVARGGGGGGLTEQFNELKPRLMQGAMIGAAGLAVYGVSVFVFDITFYLMNMSPSTVGFYGFAAGFGAAGLCFGAAGFLFNALSIRPEIVFRRGLSLIKGSQVAQQKLGGRGVTPGKLRAYKIDAAGWRLDDANSLKWQNPRVQMIFDVKGQVHRGLCTVEAVKEQARLNVTFVGLDVMNDAEDRVLISGSEERMYVKDQLRDLVELKRANKPVG
;
A
#
# COMPACT_ATOMS: atom_id res chain seq x y z
N ALA A 1 56.23 -10.88 -69.34
CA ALA A 1 54.94 -11.59 -69.50
C ALA A 1 54.10 -11.33 -68.26
N VAL A 2 53.07 -10.50 -68.38
CA VAL A 2 52.14 -10.17 -67.29
C VAL A 2 50.89 -11.02 -67.51
N PHE A 3 50.69 -12.01 -66.64
CA PHE A 3 49.49 -12.84 -66.65
C PHE A 3 48.39 -12.15 -65.84
N VAL A 4 47.37 -11.67 -66.55
CA VAL A 4 46.09 -11.23 -65.99
C VAL A 4 45.30 -12.48 -65.60
N ALA A 5 45.05 -12.66 -64.30
CA ALA A 5 44.12 -13.67 -63.80
C ALA A 5 42.78 -13.01 -63.45
N ARG A 6 41.77 -13.48 -64.16
CA ARG A 6 40.36 -13.08 -64.21
C ARG A 6 39.63 -13.60 -62.96
N GLY A 7 38.71 -12.80 -62.41
CA GLY A 7 37.93 -13.11 -61.21
C GLY A 7 36.93 -14.27 -61.35
N GLY A 8 36.49 -14.79 -60.21
CA GLY A 8 35.45 -15.81 -60.11
C GLY A 8 34.88 -15.97 -58.69
N GLY A 9 33.66 -15.43 -58.50
CA GLY A 9 32.55 -15.98 -57.71
C GLY A 9 32.73 -16.43 -56.26
N GLY A 10 32.45 -15.55 -55.29
CA GLY A 10 32.38 -15.86 -53.85
C GLY A 10 31.07 -15.43 -53.15
N GLY A 11 29.93 -15.37 -53.86
CA GLY A 11 28.66 -14.81 -53.33
C GLY A 11 27.47 -15.77 -53.19
N GLY A 12 27.53 -16.99 -53.73
CA GLY A 12 26.31 -17.81 -53.90
C GLY A 12 25.78 -18.56 -52.66
N LEU A 13 26.65 -18.89 -51.70
CA LEU A 13 26.24 -19.73 -50.55
C LEU A 13 25.58 -18.92 -49.43
N THR A 14 25.98 -17.67 -49.23
CA THR A 14 25.45 -16.79 -48.19
C THR A 14 24.08 -16.21 -48.56
N GLU A 15 23.82 -15.93 -49.84
CA GLU A 15 22.50 -15.51 -50.33
C GLU A 15 21.46 -16.63 -50.22
N GLN A 16 21.80 -17.86 -50.67
CA GLN A 16 20.90 -19.02 -50.57
C GLN A 16 20.54 -19.36 -49.12
N PHE A 17 21.50 -19.21 -48.19
CA PHE A 17 21.25 -19.48 -46.78
C PHE A 17 20.36 -18.41 -46.12
N ASN A 18 20.44 -17.15 -46.55
CA ASN A 18 19.59 -16.07 -46.04
C ASN A 18 18.15 -16.16 -46.57
N GLU A 19 17.93 -16.75 -47.75
CA GLU A 19 16.60 -17.00 -48.31
C GLU A 19 15.92 -18.24 -47.68
N LEU A 20 16.71 -19.22 -47.22
CA LEU A 20 16.21 -20.42 -46.55
C LEU A 20 15.81 -20.21 -45.08
N LYS A 21 16.47 -19.27 -44.39
CA LYS A 21 16.18 -18.91 -42.98
C LYS A 21 14.69 -18.65 -42.70
N PRO A 22 13.98 -17.78 -43.44
CA PRO A 22 12.56 -17.50 -43.16
C PRO A 22 11.66 -18.73 -43.37
N ARG A 23 11.97 -19.61 -44.34
CA ARG A 23 11.20 -20.84 -44.59
C ARG A 23 11.44 -21.90 -43.52
N LEU A 24 12.68 -22.05 -43.04
CA LEU A 24 13.01 -22.90 -41.90
C LEU A 24 12.37 -22.40 -40.61
N MET A 25 12.38 -21.07 -40.39
CA MET A 25 11.77 -20.46 -39.20
C MET A 25 10.24 -20.62 -39.21
N GLN A 26 9.59 -20.47 -40.37
CA GLN A 26 8.16 -20.76 -40.51
C GLN A 26 7.84 -22.24 -40.28
N GLY A 27 8.64 -23.15 -40.83
CA GLY A 27 8.50 -24.59 -40.58
C GLY A 27 8.67 -24.96 -39.10
N ALA A 28 9.65 -24.38 -38.43
CA ALA A 28 9.90 -24.58 -37.00
C ALA A 28 8.76 -24.03 -36.13
N MET A 29 8.20 -22.87 -36.46
CA MET A 29 7.06 -22.28 -35.74
C MET A 29 5.79 -23.13 -35.88
N ILE A 30 5.50 -23.63 -37.07
CA ILE A 30 4.35 -24.52 -37.30
C ILE A 30 4.56 -25.86 -36.56
N GLY A 31 5.78 -26.40 -36.59
CA GLY A 31 6.13 -27.61 -35.83
C GLY A 31 5.98 -27.40 -34.32
N ALA A 32 6.44 -26.28 -33.78
CA ALA A 32 6.31 -25.95 -32.37
C ALA A 32 4.85 -25.74 -31.95
N ALA A 33 4.05 -25.07 -32.77
CA ALA A 33 2.62 -24.90 -32.54
C ALA A 33 1.88 -26.25 -32.56
N GLY A 34 2.20 -27.12 -33.52
CA GLY A 34 1.64 -28.48 -33.59
C GLY A 34 1.98 -29.31 -32.35
N LEU A 35 3.23 -29.23 -31.88
CA LEU A 35 3.67 -29.93 -30.66
C LEU A 35 3.01 -29.37 -29.40
N ALA A 36 2.79 -28.05 -29.33
CA ALA A 36 2.06 -27.43 -28.22
C ALA A 36 0.59 -27.90 -28.19
N VAL A 37 -0.09 -27.91 -29.33
CA VAL A 37 -1.48 -28.38 -29.44
C VAL A 37 -1.58 -29.87 -29.10
N TYR A 38 -0.64 -30.69 -29.57
CA TYR A 38 -0.56 -32.09 -29.22
C TYR A 38 -0.35 -32.29 -27.71
N GLY A 39 0.60 -31.55 -27.12
CA GLY A 39 0.85 -31.60 -25.68
C GLY A 39 -0.38 -31.24 -24.84
N VAL A 40 -1.09 -30.17 -25.21
CA VAL A 40 -2.35 -29.78 -24.56
C VAL A 40 -3.42 -30.87 -24.73
N SER A 41 -3.52 -31.47 -25.92
CA SER A 41 -4.53 -32.49 -26.20
C SER A 41 -4.29 -33.76 -25.38
N VAL A 42 -3.04 -34.23 -25.30
CA VAL A 42 -2.66 -35.38 -24.47
C VAL A 42 -2.93 -35.08 -23.00
N PHE A 43 -2.55 -33.89 -22.53
CA PHE A 43 -2.79 -33.49 -21.15
C PHE A 43 -4.29 -33.48 -20.78
N VAL A 44 -5.14 -32.93 -21.65
CA VAL A 44 -6.60 -32.93 -21.44
C VAL A 44 -7.15 -34.36 -21.46
N PHE A 45 -6.66 -35.20 -22.38
CA PHE A 45 -7.08 -36.59 -22.47
C PHE A 45 -6.69 -37.39 -21.22
N ASP A 46 -5.47 -37.22 -20.72
CA ASP A 46 -4.97 -37.88 -19.51
C ASP A 46 -5.78 -37.48 -18.27
N ILE A 47 -6.10 -36.20 -18.12
CA ILE A 47 -6.98 -35.72 -17.04
C ILE A 47 -8.36 -36.36 -17.14
N THR A 48 -8.93 -36.37 -18.35
CA THR A 48 -10.28 -36.90 -18.56
C THR A 48 -10.32 -38.40 -18.27
N PHE A 49 -9.32 -39.15 -18.73
CA PHE A 49 -9.19 -40.58 -18.47
C PHE A 49 -8.98 -40.88 -16.99
N TYR A 50 -8.18 -40.07 -16.29
CA TYR A 50 -7.98 -40.18 -14.86
C TYR A 50 -9.28 -39.92 -14.07
N LEU A 51 -10.03 -38.87 -14.44
CA LEU A 51 -11.30 -38.53 -13.80
C LEU A 51 -12.38 -39.59 -14.04
N MET A 52 -12.42 -40.21 -15.23
CA MET A 52 -13.36 -41.30 -15.53
C MET A 52 -13.07 -42.58 -14.73
N ASN A 53 -11.82 -42.83 -14.38
CA ASN A 53 -11.41 -44.03 -13.64
C ASN A 53 -11.42 -43.84 -12.12
N MET A 54 -11.63 -42.62 -11.62
CA MET A 54 -11.79 -42.37 -10.19
C MET A 54 -13.22 -42.68 -9.72
N SER A 55 -13.34 -43.19 -8.49
CA SER A 55 -14.64 -43.35 -7.86
C SER A 55 -15.27 -41.97 -7.59
N PRO A 56 -16.60 -41.84 -7.73
CA PRO A 56 -17.30 -40.57 -7.44
C PRO A 56 -17.05 -40.06 -6.00
N SER A 57 -16.85 -40.96 -5.04
CA SER A 57 -16.57 -40.61 -3.64
C SER A 57 -15.21 -39.93 -3.47
N THR A 58 -14.18 -40.42 -4.18
CA THR A 58 -12.83 -39.86 -4.14
C THR A 58 -12.77 -38.48 -4.81
N VAL A 59 -13.41 -38.32 -5.96
CA VAL A 59 -13.49 -37.01 -6.65
C VAL A 59 -14.22 -35.98 -5.79
N GLY A 60 -15.34 -36.37 -5.16
CA GLY A 60 -16.09 -35.50 -4.25
C GLY A 60 -15.27 -35.04 -3.05
N PHE A 61 -14.53 -35.95 -2.41
CA PHE A 61 -13.68 -35.62 -1.27
C PHE A 61 -12.55 -34.65 -1.64
N TYR A 62 -11.81 -34.93 -2.73
CA TYR A 62 -10.72 -34.06 -3.15
C TYR A 62 -11.21 -32.71 -3.66
N GLY A 63 -12.31 -32.67 -4.41
CA GLY A 63 -12.93 -31.42 -4.86
C GLY A 63 -13.40 -30.56 -3.68
N PHE A 64 -14.04 -31.18 -2.68
CA PHE A 64 -14.45 -30.49 -1.47
C PHE A 64 -13.25 -30.00 -0.65
N ALA A 65 -12.24 -30.84 -0.44
CA ALA A 65 -11.03 -30.46 0.30
C ALA A 65 -10.26 -29.33 -0.39
N ALA A 66 -10.13 -29.38 -1.72
CA ALA A 66 -9.50 -28.32 -2.50
C ALA A 66 -10.31 -27.02 -2.43
N GLY A 67 -11.65 -27.09 -2.57
CA GLY A 67 -12.53 -25.94 -2.44
C GLY A 67 -12.48 -25.31 -1.06
N PHE A 68 -12.53 -26.12 0.00
CA PHE A 68 -12.41 -25.64 1.37
C PHE A 68 -11.04 -25.02 1.65
N GLY A 69 -9.97 -25.65 1.16
CA GLY A 69 -8.61 -25.11 1.26
C GLY A 69 -8.47 -23.76 0.56
N ALA A 70 -8.95 -23.65 -0.68
CA ALA A 70 -8.94 -22.42 -1.44
C ALA A 70 -9.75 -21.31 -0.75
N ALA A 71 -10.98 -21.62 -0.30
CA ALA A 71 -11.81 -20.67 0.44
C ALA A 71 -11.16 -20.21 1.75
N GLY A 72 -10.55 -21.13 2.50
CA GLY A 72 -9.82 -20.81 3.72
C GLY A 72 -8.64 -19.88 3.48
N LEU A 73 -7.85 -20.13 2.42
CA LEU A 73 -6.74 -19.26 2.02
C LEU A 73 -7.23 -17.89 1.57
N CYS A 74 -8.28 -17.82 0.74
CA CYS A 74 -8.87 -16.55 0.31
C CYS A 74 -9.41 -15.74 1.50
N PHE A 75 -10.10 -16.39 2.43
CA PHE A 75 -10.63 -15.73 3.63
C PHE A 75 -9.50 -15.24 4.54
N GLY A 76 -8.46 -16.06 4.75
CA GLY A 76 -7.28 -15.68 5.52
C GLY A 76 -6.54 -14.49 4.91
N ALA A 77 -6.32 -14.52 3.59
CA ALA A 77 -5.68 -13.42 2.85
C ALA A 77 -6.54 -12.15 2.89
N ALA A 78 -7.85 -12.26 2.67
CA ALA A 78 -8.76 -11.13 2.77
C ALA A 78 -8.76 -10.52 4.17
N GLY A 79 -8.86 -11.33 5.23
CA GLY A 79 -8.81 -10.86 6.61
C GLY A 79 -7.50 -10.16 6.95
N PHE A 80 -6.36 -10.68 6.47
CA PHE A 80 -5.07 -10.04 6.62
C PHE A 80 -5.03 -8.68 5.90
N LEU A 81 -5.51 -8.62 4.65
CA LEU A 81 -5.58 -7.38 3.87
C LEU A 81 -6.50 -6.35 4.52
N PHE A 82 -7.71 -6.73 4.95
CA PHE A 82 -8.61 -5.82 5.66
C PHE A 82 -7.96 -5.24 6.91
N ASN A 83 -7.27 -6.08 7.68
CA ASN A 83 -6.54 -5.61 8.85
C ASN A 83 -5.34 -4.74 8.46
N ALA A 84 -4.62 -5.03 7.38
CA ALA A 84 -3.49 -4.22 6.93
C ALA A 84 -3.92 -2.84 6.40
N LEU A 85 -5.07 -2.78 5.72
CA LEU A 85 -5.58 -1.60 5.03
C LEU A 85 -6.50 -0.72 5.90
N SER A 86 -6.99 -1.24 7.02
CA SER A 86 -7.82 -0.49 7.97
C SER A 86 -6.99 0.07 9.14
N ILE A 87 -7.26 1.31 9.52
CA ILE A 87 -6.70 1.95 10.72
C ILE A 87 -7.83 2.26 11.69
N ARG A 88 -7.68 1.83 12.95
CA ARG A 88 -8.61 2.14 14.04
C ARG A 88 -8.17 3.43 14.74
N PRO A 89 -9.00 4.50 14.75
CA PRO A 89 -8.65 5.76 15.40
C PRO A 89 -8.33 5.62 16.89
N GLU A 90 -8.99 4.69 17.58
CA GLU A 90 -8.78 4.44 19.01
C GLU A 90 -7.33 4.02 19.35
N ILE A 91 -6.66 3.27 18.47
CA ILE A 91 -5.26 2.86 18.68
C ILE A 91 -4.34 4.08 18.52
N VAL A 92 -4.62 4.93 17.52
CA VAL A 92 -3.90 6.19 17.28
C VAL A 92 -4.03 7.12 18.48
N PHE A 93 -5.25 7.25 19.03
CA PHE A 93 -5.52 8.03 20.23
C PHE A 93 -4.71 7.56 21.43
N ARG A 94 -4.75 6.26 21.74
CA ARG A 94 -4.00 5.70 22.89
C ARG A 94 -2.50 5.88 22.72
N ARG A 95 -1.97 5.69 21.51
CA ARG A 95 -0.55 5.86 21.23
C ARG A 95 -0.13 7.32 21.34
N GLY A 96 -0.90 8.23 20.76
CA GLY A 96 -0.70 9.68 20.88
C GLY A 96 -0.73 10.15 22.34
N LEU A 97 -1.75 9.73 23.11
CA LEU A 97 -1.85 10.06 24.53
C LEU A 97 -0.67 9.50 25.33
N SER A 98 -0.21 8.28 25.01
CA SER A 98 0.98 7.69 25.64
C SER A 98 2.25 8.49 25.34
N LEU A 99 2.40 9.04 24.13
CA LEU A 99 3.54 9.87 23.76
C LEU A 99 3.53 11.21 24.50
N ILE A 100 2.36 11.85 24.62
CA ILE A 100 2.20 13.08 25.43
C ILE A 100 2.52 12.81 26.89
N LYS A 101 2.00 11.71 27.45
CA LYS A 101 2.29 11.31 28.83
C LYS A 101 3.76 10.96 29.05
N GLY A 102 4.48 10.51 28.02
CA GLY A 102 5.92 10.24 28.10
C GLY A 102 6.81 11.48 27.97
N SER A 103 6.31 12.56 27.35
CA SER A 103 7.10 13.77 27.09
C SER A 103 7.15 14.70 28.31
N GLN A 104 8.38 14.97 28.79
CA GLN A 104 8.59 15.91 29.90
C GLN A 104 8.20 17.34 29.52
N VAL A 105 8.48 17.75 28.28
CA VAL A 105 8.15 19.10 27.78
C VAL A 105 6.63 19.33 27.79
N ALA A 106 5.88 18.33 27.31
CA ALA A 106 4.42 18.39 27.31
C ALA A 106 3.85 18.45 28.74
N GLN A 107 4.39 17.65 29.66
CA GLN A 107 3.98 17.67 31.07
C GLN A 107 4.26 19.02 31.74
N GLN A 108 5.44 19.60 31.51
CA GLN A 108 5.80 20.91 32.09
C GLN A 108 4.83 22.00 31.63
N LYS A 109 4.56 22.07 30.31
CA LYS A 109 3.65 23.07 29.74
C LYS A 109 2.19 22.87 30.14
N LEU A 110 1.76 21.63 30.39
CA LEU A 110 0.40 21.32 30.89
C LEU A 110 0.27 21.47 32.43
N GLY A 111 1.39 21.74 33.13
CA GLY A 111 1.40 22.00 34.56
C GLY A 111 1.56 20.77 35.45
N GLY A 112 2.11 19.66 34.96
CA GLY A 112 2.51 18.51 35.79
C GLY A 112 2.25 17.12 35.17
N ARG A 113 2.49 16.08 35.98
CA ARG A 113 2.43 14.65 35.58
C ARG A 113 1.00 14.07 35.45
N GLY A 114 -0.04 14.90 35.50
CA GLY A 114 -1.45 14.50 35.55
C GLY A 114 -2.23 14.66 34.25
N VAL A 115 -1.66 14.32 33.09
CA VAL A 115 -2.35 14.52 31.79
C VAL A 115 -3.51 13.53 31.63
N THR A 116 -4.72 14.07 31.57
CA THR A 116 -5.96 13.30 31.33
C THR A 116 -6.53 13.65 29.96
N PRO A 117 -7.13 12.68 29.24
CA PRO A 117 -7.83 12.98 28.00
C PRO A 117 -9.12 13.74 28.29
N GLY A 118 -9.45 14.69 27.44
CA GLY A 118 -10.73 15.39 27.54
C GLY A 118 -11.85 14.68 26.77
N LYS A 119 -12.88 15.46 26.41
CA LYS A 119 -14.12 14.93 25.80
C LYS A 119 -14.15 15.08 24.28
N LEU A 120 -13.32 15.96 23.72
CA LEU A 120 -13.32 16.31 22.31
C LEU A 120 -12.35 15.40 21.55
N ARG A 121 -12.87 14.71 20.52
CA ARG A 121 -12.07 13.94 19.57
C ARG A 121 -12.66 14.14 18.19
N ALA A 122 -11.83 14.53 17.23
CA ALA A 122 -12.16 14.63 15.83
C ALA A 122 -11.08 13.91 15.03
N TYR A 123 -11.46 13.23 13.95
CA TYR A 123 -10.50 12.53 13.12
C TYR A 123 -10.94 12.52 11.66
N LYS A 124 -9.95 12.44 10.78
CA LYS A 124 -10.08 12.23 9.34
C LYS A 124 -9.34 10.95 9.02
N ILE A 125 -10.01 10.05 8.31
CA ILE A 125 -9.42 8.81 7.82
C ILE A 125 -9.27 8.96 6.31
N ASP A 126 -8.04 8.90 5.84
CA ASP A 126 -7.73 8.74 4.43
C ASP A 126 -7.57 7.24 4.16
N ALA A 127 -8.49 6.68 3.38
CA ALA A 127 -8.46 5.27 3.01
C ALA A 127 -7.24 4.95 2.12
N ALA A 128 -6.78 3.71 2.20
CA ALA A 128 -5.75 3.20 1.30
C ALA A 128 -6.30 3.14 -0.13
N GLY A 129 -5.47 3.47 -1.12
CA GLY A 129 -5.89 3.39 -2.50
C GLY A 129 -4.83 3.85 -3.49
N TRP A 130 -5.11 3.58 -4.75
CA TRP A 130 -4.32 4.10 -5.85
C TRP A 130 -4.69 5.55 -6.10
N ARG A 131 -3.70 6.44 -6.07
CA ARG A 131 -3.85 7.84 -6.49
C ARG A 131 -2.85 8.15 -7.58
N LEU A 132 -3.26 9.01 -8.51
CA LEU A 132 -2.35 9.60 -9.48
C LEU A 132 -1.57 10.71 -8.77
N ASP A 133 -0.26 10.63 -8.88
CA ASP A 133 0.65 11.69 -8.46
C ASP A 133 0.67 12.82 -9.51
N ASP A 134 1.22 13.98 -9.16
CA ASP A 134 1.33 15.14 -10.06
C ASP A 134 2.15 14.82 -11.33
N ALA A 135 2.99 13.79 -11.27
CA ALA A 135 3.75 13.26 -12.40
C ALA A 135 2.97 12.23 -13.25
N ASN A 136 1.65 12.11 -13.07
CA ASN A 136 0.79 11.08 -13.69
C ASN A 136 1.22 9.63 -13.40
N SER A 137 2.03 9.39 -12.36
CA SER A 137 2.38 8.04 -11.94
C SER A 137 1.33 7.51 -10.98
N LEU A 138 0.82 6.30 -11.23
CA LEU A 138 -0.07 5.61 -10.30
C LEU A 138 0.73 5.16 -9.07
N LYS A 139 0.46 5.75 -7.90
CA LYS A 139 1.12 5.40 -6.64
C LYS A 139 0.13 4.84 -5.64
N TRP A 140 0.57 3.83 -4.91
CA TRP A 140 -0.18 3.30 -3.78
C TRP A 140 -0.06 4.27 -2.60
N GLN A 141 -1.17 4.80 -2.13
CA GLN A 141 -1.23 5.60 -0.92
C GLN A 141 -1.63 4.72 0.25
N ASN A 142 -0.76 4.68 1.25
CA ASN A 142 -1.03 4.00 2.51
C ASN A 142 -2.17 4.71 3.26
N PRO A 143 -2.99 3.96 4.01
CA PRO A 143 -4.04 4.57 4.81
C PRO A 143 -3.40 5.46 5.88
N ARG A 144 -4.05 6.59 6.13
CA ARG A 144 -3.56 7.63 7.05
C ARG A 144 -4.72 8.09 7.91
N VAL A 145 -4.43 8.35 9.18
CA VAL A 145 -5.38 8.94 10.12
C VAL A 145 -4.76 10.20 10.70
N GLN A 146 -5.46 11.30 10.53
CA GLN A 146 -5.21 12.53 11.28
C GLN A 146 -6.27 12.65 12.35
N MET A 147 -5.85 12.92 13.58
CA MET A 147 -6.73 13.05 14.73
C MET A 147 -6.37 14.29 15.53
N ILE A 148 -7.40 14.98 16.01
CA ILE A 148 -7.28 16.04 16.99
C ILE A 148 -8.07 15.63 18.23
N PHE A 149 -7.49 15.78 19.41
CA PHE A 149 -8.19 15.55 20.67
C PHE A 149 -7.74 16.51 21.76
N ASP A 150 -8.64 16.81 22.70
CA ASP A 150 -8.30 17.64 23.85
C ASP A 150 -7.59 16.84 24.95
N VAL A 151 -6.63 17.50 25.59
CA VAL A 151 -5.92 17.00 26.76
C VAL A 151 -6.02 18.02 27.88
N LYS A 152 -6.13 17.53 29.12
CA LYS A 152 -6.24 18.35 30.32
C LYS A 152 -5.07 18.05 31.23
N GLY A 153 -4.25 19.06 31.47
CA GLY A 153 -3.25 19.07 32.53
C GLY A 153 -3.84 19.53 33.85
N GLN A 154 -2.96 19.73 34.83
CA GLN A 154 -3.35 20.27 36.13
C GLN A 154 -3.60 21.78 36.07
N VAL A 155 -2.87 22.49 35.20
CA VAL A 155 -2.94 23.95 35.08
C VAL A 155 -3.59 24.35 33.76
N HIS A 156 -3.11 23.81 32.65
CA HIS A 156 -3.56 24.19 31.31
C HIS A 156 -4.26 23.05 30.57
N ARG A 157 -5.14 23.43 29.64
CA ARG A 157 -5.68 22.50 28.63
C ARG A 157 -4.84 22.61 27.37
N GLY A 158 -4.84 21.55 26.57
CA GLY A 158 -4.20 21.57 25.27
C GLY A 158 -5.00 20.83 24.23
N LEU A 159 -4.72 21.13 22.97
CA LEU A 159 -5.24 20.45 21.80
C LEU A 159 -4.10 19.65 21.18
N CYS A 160 -4.22 18.34 21.18
CA CYS A 160 -3.23 17.47 20.56
C CYS A 160 -3.64 17.17 19.13
N THR A 161 -2.69 17.29 18.21
CA THR A 161 -2.81 16.85 16.82
C THR A 161 -1.88 15.66 16.61
N VAL A 162 -2.44 14.54 16.17
CA VAL A 162 -1.71 13.30 15.91
C VAL A 162 -1.97 12.85 14.49
N GLU A 163 -0.90 12.45 13.82
CA GLU A 163 -0.96 11.81 12.53
C GLU A 163 -0.31 10.44 12.62
N ALA A 164 -0.99 9.44 12.06
CA ALA A 164 -0.44 8.11 11.91
C ALA A 164 -0.70 7.57 10.51
N VAL A 165 0.29 6.85 9.98
CA VAL A 165 0.23 6.14 8.71
C VAL A 165 0.43 4.67 9.02
N LYS A 166 -0.25 3.79 8.29
CA LYS A 166 -0.01 2.35 8.40
C LYS A 166 0.89 1.89 7.28
N GLU A 167 2.09 1.47 7.65
CA GLU A 167 3.12 1.01 6.73
C GLU A 167 3.34 -0.48 7.01
N GLN A 168 3.25 -1.33 5.97
CA GLN A 168 3.47 -2.77 6.09
C GLN A 168 2.65 -3.41 7.24
N ALA A 169 1.36 -3.05 7.34
CA ALA A 169 0.44 -3.47 8.39
C ALA A 169 0.79 -3.01 9.83
N ARG A 170 1.81 -2.18 10.03
CA ARG A 170 2.19 -1.59 11.33
C ARG A 170 1.77 -0.13 11.40
N LEU A 171 1.23 0.28 12.55
CA LEU A 171 0.86 1.68 12.78
C LEU A 171 2.11 2.48 13.13
N ASN A 172 2.47 3.43 12.27
CA ASN A 172 3.56 4.37 12.48
C ASN A 172 2.98 5.76 12.81
N VAL A 173 3.34 6.34 13.95
CA VAL A 173 2.91 7.69 14.32
C VAL A 173 3.93 8.67 13.76
N THR A 174 3.53 9.41 12.74
CA THR A 174 4.43 10.28 11.98
C THR A 174 4.54 11.68 12.58
N PHE A 175 3.50 12.13 13.30
CA PHE A 175 3.48 13.46 13.91
C PHE A 175 2.64 13.48 15.18
N VAL A 176 3.14 14.16 16.20
CA VAL A 176 2.44 14.50 17.44
C VAL A 176 2.81 15.93 17.83
N GLY A 177 1.84 16.83 17.72
CA GLY A 177 1.94 18.22 18.17
C GLY A 177 0.95 18.50 19.28
N LEU A 178 1.34 19.34 20.23
CA LEU A 178 0.49 19.81 21.32
C LEU A 178 0.41 21.34 21.25
N ASP A 179 -0.80 21.85 21.14
CA ASP A 179 -1.10 23.28 21.27
C ASP A 179 -1.64 23.53 22.68
N VAL A 180 -0.94 24.34 23.47
CA VAL A 180 -1.30 24.60 24.86
C VAL A 180 -2.15 25.86 24.89
N MET A 181 -3.36 25.73 25.43
CA MET A 181 -4.28 26.85 25.62
C MET A 181 -3.85 27.66 26.85
N ASN A 182 -2.73 28.36 26.71
CA ASN A 182 -2.27 29.41 27.60
C ASN A 182 -2.34 30.77 26.87
N ASP A 183 -2.09 31.86 27.60
CA ASP A 183 -2.14 33.22 27.02
C ASP A 183 -1.08 33.44 25.93
N ALA A 184 -0.04 32.60 25.89
CA ALA A 184 1.04 32.67 24.91
C ALA A 184 0.79 31.79 23.65
N GLU A 185 -0.31 31.04 23.59
CA GLU A 185 -0.61 30.03 22.55
C GLU A 185 0.63 29.16 22.21
N ASP A 186 1.29 28.61 23.25
CA ASP A 186 2.51 27.82 23.13
C ASP A 186 2.28 26.51 22.35
N ARG A 187 3.08 26.28 21.31
CA ARG A 187 3.03 25.03 20.54
C ARG A 187 4.28 24.18 20.79
N VAL A 188 4.05 22.91 21.08
CA VAL A 188 5.10 21.94 21.43
C VAL A 188 5.07 20.79 20.44
N LEU A 189 6.18 20.57 19.74
CA LEU A 189 6.41 19.36 18.98
C LEU A 189 6.87 18.24 19.91
N ILE A 190 6.17 17.10 19.91
CA ILE A 190 6.53 15.94 20.73
C ILE A 190 7.26 14.90 19.89
N SER A 191 6.79 14.67 18.66
CA SER A 191 7.37 13.69 17.75
C SER A 191 7.03 14.06 16.31
N GLY A 192 7.98 13.87 15.38
CA GLY A 192 7.81 14.19 13.96
C GLY A 192 8.75 15.32 13.50
N SER A 193 8.43 15.94 12.37
CA SER A 193 9.16 17.07 11.81
C SER A 193 8.46 18.41 12.06
N GLU A 194 9.23 19.47 12.26
CA GLU A 194 8.70 20.83 12.40
C GLU A 194 8.00 21.32 11.13
N GLU A 195 8.46 20.90 9.95
CA GLU A 195 7.82 21.25 8.67
C GLU A 195 6.34 20.84 8.66
N ARG A 196 6.02 19.64 9.18
CA ARG A 196 4.64 19.14 9.27
C ARG A 196 3.76 19.91 10.22
N MET A 197 4.34 20.72 11.12
CA MET A 197 3.60 21.55 12.05
C MET A 197 2.90 22.74 11.36
N TYR A 198 3.38 23.13 10.17
CA TYR A 198 2.89 24.28 9.40
C TYR A 198 2.22 23.89 8.06
N VAL A 199 2.00 22.60 7.80
CA VAL A 199 1.41 22.12 6.55
C VAL A 199 -0.10 22.37 6.51
N LYS A 200 -0.55 23.05 5.45
CA LYS A 200 -1.93 23.54 5.21
C LYS A 200 -3.03 22.49 5.02
N ASP A 201 -2.72 21.20 5.13
CA ASP A 201 -3.65 20.09 4.86
C ASP A 201 -4.02 19.31 6.14
N GLN A 202 -3.99 20.00 7.28
CA GLN A 202 -4.36 19.43 8.56
C GLN A 202 -5.77 19.88 8.96
N LEU A 203 -6.47 19.02 9.69
CA LEU A 203 -7.75 19.34 10.35
C LEU A 203 -7.73 20.66 11.14
N ARG A 204 -6.53 21.07 11.57
CA ARG A 204 -6.26 22.33 12.23
C ARG A 204 -6.63 23.55 11.38
N ASP A 205 -6.30 23.57 10.09
CA ASP A 205 -6.62 24.68 9.20
C ASP A 205 -8.13 24.87 9.05
N LEU A 206 -8.89 23.77 9.05
CA LEU A 206 -10.35 23.83 9.07
C LEU A 206 -10.88 24.47 10.37
N VAL A 207 -10.20 24.24 11.49
CA VAL A 207 -10.54 24.85 12.77
C VAL A 207 -10.17 26.34 12.78
N GLU A 208 -8.99 26.69 12.28
CA GLU A 208 -8.53 28.09 12.17
C GLU A 208 -9.40 28.89 11.21
N LEU A 209 -9.76 28.33 10.05
CA LEU A 209 -10.66 28.95 9.08
C LEU A 209 -12.05 29.20 9.68
N LYS A 210 -12.58 28.26 10.46
CA LYS A 210 -13.83 28.49 11.20
C LYS A 210 -13.70 29.55 12.31
N ARG A 211 -12.55 29.65 12.97
CA ARG A 211 -12.28 30.68 13.98
C ARG A 211 -12.23 32.07 13.34
N ALA A 212 -11.59 32.19 12.17
CA ALA A 212 -11.50 33.44 11.42
C ALA A 212 -12.86 33.92 10.87
N ASN A 213 -13.79 33.00 10.59
CA ASN A 213 -15.08 33.32 9.98
C ASN A 213 -16.24 33.46 10.99
N LYS A 214 -15.95 33.55 12.29
CA LYS A 214 -16.98 33.89 13.29
C LYS A 214 -17.30 35.38 13.19
N PRO A 215 -18.56 35.78 12.89
CA PRO A 215 -18.94 37.18 12.97
C PRO A 215 -18.78 37.64 14.41
N VAL A 216 -18.09 38.76 14.60
CA VAL A 216 -17.99 39.44 15.90
C VAL A 216 -19.40 39.97 16.21
N GLY A 217 -20.11 39.27 17.08
CA GLY A 217 -21.39 39.67 17.65
C GLY A 217 -21.19 40.23 19.05
#